data_AF-A0A958FQP9-F1
#
_entry.id   AF-A0A958FQP9-F1
#
_cell.length_a   1.000
_cell.length_b   1.000
_cell.length_c   1.000
_cell.angle_alpha   90.00
_cell.angle_beta   90.00
_cell.angle_gamma   90.00
#
_symmetry.space_group_name_H-M   'P 1'
#
loop_
_entity.id
_entity.type
_entity.pdbx_description
1 polymer ?
#
loop_
_entity_poly.entity_id
_entity_poly.type
_entity_poly.pdbx_seq_one_letter_code
_entity_poly.pdbx_strand_id
1 'polypeptide(L)'
;NAVYADANGNGTVNAADVLCIGLNYNKTHTTAASKPARSNETAIRNADAPVLNYQLFDLRNRPVDVANLQTGEEFYVAINSSKNSDLHGISASLDFSGSTAEIAVVDEFAQNGVQPSGEFGDDALALAHLDAEARQIDVAASRVDGQSAAISGELLRIRVRVVRSGKLDFSIAAAQAVAADGEAIAIATDADESAEAALNANAPIEFSANAFPNPFNPSTKIAFAFPQSSKVELTIYNALGQQVARLIDGKEFQPGNHSIQWNAASLPSGMYFYVIKTP
;
A
#
# COMPACT_ATOMS: atom_id res chain seq x y z
N ASN A 1 4.84 15.12 32.54
CA ASN A 1 5.02 13.87 31.79
C ASN A 1 3.78 13.61 30.95
N ALA A 2 3.89 13.74 29.63
CA ALA A 2 2.80 13.50 28.69
C ALA A 2 2.55 11.99 28.51
N VAL A 3 2.24 11.29 29.61
CA VAL A 3 2.03 9.82 29.64
C VAL A 3 0.85 9.41 28.75
N TYR A 4 -0.04 10.34 28.43
CA TYR A 4 -1.17 10.10 27.53
C TYR A 4 -0.85 10.31 26.04
N ALA A 5 0.24 11.04 25.72
CA ALA A 5 0.64 11.27 24.33
C ALA A 5 1.57 10.15 23.81
N ASP A 6 2.44 9.63 24.69
CA ASP A 6 3.26 8.45 24.45
C ASP A 6 2.45 7.19 24.81
N ALA A 7 1.57 6.81 23.88
CA ALA A 7 0.59 5.74 24.09
C ALA A 7 1.24 4.35 24.15
N ASN A 8 2.39 4.15 23.48
CA ASN A 8 3.16 2.91 23.57
C ASN A 8 4.14 2.89 24.78
N GLY A 9 4.39 4.04 25.42
CA GLY A 9 5.23 4.18 26.60
C GLY A 9 6.72 3.97 26.31
N ASN A 10 7.19 4.28 25.11
CA ASN A 10 8.60 4.15 24.69
C ASN A 10 9.43 5.40 25.01
N GLY A 11 8.82 6.49 25.48
CA GLY A 11 9.46 7.77 25.80
C GLY A 11 9.49 8.78 24.65
N THR A 12 8.93 8.45 23.49
CA THR A 12 8.91 9.25 22.27
C THR A 12 7.50 9.30 21.69
N VAL A 13 6.97 10.49 21.42
CA VAL A 13 5.67 10.64 20.75
C VAL A 13 5.89 10.63 19.24
N ASN A 14 5.44 9.59 18.54
CA ASN A 14 5.59 9.42 17.09
C ASN A 14 4.45 8.62 16.45
N ALA A 15 4.59 8.27 15.16
CA ALA A 15 3.55 7.57 14.41
C ALA A 15 3.16 6.19 15.00
N ALA A 16 4.07 5.52 15.73
CA ALA A 16 3.79 4.23 16.36
C ALA A 16 2.78 4.34 17.53
N ASP A 17 2.58 5.54 18.11
CA ASP A 17 1.58 5.74 19.15
C ASP A 17 0.15 5.57 18.63
N VAL A 18 -0.08 5.81 17.34
CA VAL A 18 -1.41 5.61 16.73
C VAL A 18 -1.87 4.16 16.76
N LEU A 19 -0.94 3.20 16.76
CA LEU A 19 -1.27 1.78 16.89
C LEU A 19 -1.95 1.49 18.23
N CYS A 20 -1.43 2.09 19.30
CA CYS A 20 -1.96 1.92 20.65
C CYS A 20 -3.33 2.61 20.80
N ILE A 21 -3.47 3.78 20.18
CA ILE A 21 -4.71 4.55 20.20
C ILE A 21 -5.81 3.78 19.46
N GLY A 22 -5.53 3.28 18.25
CA GLY A 22 -6.48 2.50 17.47
C GLY A 22 -6.89 1.20 18.18
N LEU A 23 -5.92 0.42 18.67
CA LEU A 23 -6.17 -0.84 19.39
C LEU A 23 -7.13 -0.68 20.57
N ASN A 24 -7.07 0.47 21.23
CA ASN A 24 -7.82 0.74 22.45
C ASN A 24 -8.99 1.69 22.25
N TYR A 25 -9.26 2.10 21.01
CA TYR A 25 -10.37 2.99 20.70
C TYR A 25 -11.68 2.38 21.21
N ASN A 26 -12.45 3.19 21.95
CA ASN A 26 -13.73 2.80 22.55
C ASN A 26 -13.65 1.64 23.60
N LYS A 27 -12.46 1.27 24.07
CA LYS A 27 -12.27 0.30 25.16
C LYS A 27 -12.04 1.01 26.51
N THR A 28 -12.48 0.37 27.60
CA THR A 28 -12.22 0.87 28.96
C THR A 28 -10.88 0.34 29.47
N HIS A 29 -10.00 1.22 29.92
CA HIS A 29 -8.71 0.84 30.50
C HIS A 29 -8.78 0.75 32.03
N THR A 30 -8.47 -0.42 32.57
CA THR A 30 -8.06 -0.57 33.98
C THR A 30 -6.55 -0.77 34.01
N THR A 31 -5.86 -0.02 34.86
CA THR A 31 -4.40 0.08 34.95
C THR A 31 -3.63 -1.24 34.70
N ALA A 32 -2.58 -1.15 33.86
CA ALA A 32 -1.51 -2.12 33.56
C ALA A 32 -1.73 -3.19 32.47
N ALA A 33 -2.95 -3.62 32.13
CA ALA A 33 -3.16 -4.80 31.26
C ALA A 33 -3.43 -4.52 29.76
N SER A 34 -3.38 -3.26 29.32
CA SER A 34 -3.81 -2.86 27.95
C SER A 34 -2.73 -2.16 27.12
N LYS A 35 -1.47 -2.19 27.58
CA LYS A 35 -0.36 -1.67 26.78
C LYS A 35 -0.06 -2.72 25.71
N PRO A 36 -0.15 -2.41 24.40
CA PRO A 36 0.28 -3.35 23.38
C PRO A 36 1.71 -3.78 23.65
N ALA A 37 2.03 -5.02 23.27
CA ALA A 37 3.39 -5.51 23.39
C ALA A 37 4.32 -4.56 22.64
N ARG A 38 5.38 -4.08 23.31
CA ARG A 38 6.45 -3.36 22.63
C ARG A 38 6.94 -4.30 21.53
N SER A 39 6.91 -3.87 20.26
CA SER A 39 7.65 -4.57 19.22
C SER A 39 9.10 -4.59 19.68
N ASN A 40 9.56 -5.75 20.09
CA ASN A 40 10.98 -6.05 20.20
C ASN A 40 11.62 -5.64 18.86
N GLU A 41 12.57 -4.71 18.90
CA GLU A 41 13.42 -4.24 17.79
C GLU A 41 14.22 -5.37 17.10
N THR A 42 13.92 -6.62 17.42
CA THR A 42 14.51 -7.80 16.84
C THR A 42 13.37 -8.69 16.37
N ALA A 43 12.74 -8.29 15.25
CA ALA A 43 11.89 -9.19 14.50
C ALA A 43 12.73 -10.42 14.13
N ILE A 44 12.47 -11.56 14.79
CA ILE A 44 13.07 -12.82 14.41
C ILE A 44 12.57 -13.10 12.99
N ARG A 45 13.50 -13.15 12.03
CA ARG A 45 13.23 -13.46 10.62
C ARG A 45 12.48 -14.78 10.54
N ASN A 46 11.16 -14.71 10.47
CA ASN A 46 10.31 -15.84 10.16
C ASN A 46 10.00 -15.75 8.66
N ALA A 47 10.20 -16.83 7.91
CA ALA A 47 9.91 -16.87 6.47
C ALA A 47 8.43 -16.57 6.14
N ASP A 48 7.57 -16.62 7.16
CA ASP A 48 6.15 -16.28 7.09
C ASP A 48 5.81 -14.84 7.48
N ALA A 49 6.79 -14.01 7.86
CA ALA A 49 6.55 -12.63 8.24
C ALA A 49 6.07 -11.78 7.04
N PRO A 50 5.13 -10.83 7.25
CA PRO A 50 4.82 -9.78 6.28
C PRO A 50 6.06 -8.99 5.86
N VAL A 51 6.19 -8.76 4.55
CA VAL A 51 7.22 -7.89 3.98
C VAL A 51 6.57 -6.59 3.54
N LEU A 52 7.02 -5.47 4.10
CA LEU A 52 6.63 -4.15 3.64
C LEU A 52 7.51 -3.68 2.49
N ASN A 53 6.83 -3.07 1.53
CA ASN A 53 7.43 -2.41 0.39
C ASN A 53 6.64 -1.13 0.07
N TYR A 54 7.19 -0.33 -0.82
CA TYR A 54 6.52 0.86 -1.32
C TYR A 54 6.41 0.84 -2.84
N GLN A 55 5.42 1.56 -3.37
CA GLN A 55 5.26 1.78 -4.81
C GLN A 55 4.90 3.24 -5.08
N LEU A 56 5.41 3.79 -6.18
CA LEU A 56 5.16 5.17 -6.58
C LEU A 56 4.33 5.22 -7.85
N PHE A 57 3.22 5.95 -7.79
CA PHE A 57 2.31 6.10 -8.93
C PHE A 57 1.88 7.54 -9.15
N ASP A 58 1.88 8.01 -10.39
CA ASP A 58 1.29 9.31 -10.71
C ASP A 58 -0.23 9.32 -10.41
N LEU A 59 -0.85 10.50 -10.49
CA LEU A 59 -2.29 10.66 -10.23
C LEU A 59 -3.22 9.87 -11.18
N ARG A 60 -2.65 9.21 -12.21
CA ARG A 60 -3.36 8.33 -13.16
C ARG A 60 -3.00 6.86 -12.94
N ASN A 61 -2.40 6.51 -11.79
CA ASN A 61 -1.94 5.18 -11.41
C ASN A 61 -0.89 4.59 -12.39
N ARG A 62 0.03 5.42 -12.88
CA ARG A 62 1.15 4.98 -13.74
C ARG A 62 2.46 5.07 -12.96
N PRO A 63 3.42 4.16 -13.18
CA PRO A 63 4.72 4.23 -12.52
C PRO A 63 5.38 5.61 -12.69
N VAL A 64 6.03 6.08 -11.63
CA VAL A 64 6.73 7.37 -11.60
C VAL A 64 8.18 7.18 -12.06
N ASP A 65 8.68 8.08 -12.91
CA ASP A 65 10.12 8.14 -13.22
C ASP A 65 10.85 8.87 -12.09
N VAL A 66 11.30 8.10 -11.10
CA VAL A 66 12.00 8.63 -9.91
C VAL A 66 13.37 9.23 -10.24
N ALA A 67 13.92 9.02 -11.44
CA ALA A 67 15.21 9.58 -11.82
C ALA A 67 15.13 11.05 -12.25
N ASN A 68 13.96 11.49 -12.74
CA ASN A 68 13.82 12.79 -13.41
C ASN A 68 12.55 13.55 -12.97
N LEU A 69 12.26 13.57 -11.68
CA LEU A 69 11.10 14.28 -11.15
C LEU A 69 11.21 15.79 -11.38
N GLN A 70 10.09 16.41 -11.77
CA GLN A 70 10.00 17.85 -11.99
C GLN A 70 9.24 18.56 -10.87
N THR A 71 9.66 19.76 -10.49
CA THR A 71 8.93 20.62 -9.55
C THR A 71 7.46 20.77 -9.96
N GLY A 72 6.57 20.57 -8.99
CA GLY A 72 5.12 20.63 -9.17
C GLY A 72 4.49 19.28 -9.56
N GLU A 73 5.29 18.27 -9.91
CA GLU A 73 4.76 16.92 -10.10
C GLU A 73 4.21 16.36 -8.79
N GLU A 74 3.13 15.61 -8.91
CA GLU A 74 2.48 14.95 -7.79
C GLU A 74 2.25 13.48 -8.09
N PHE A 75 2.43 12.68 -7.05
CA PHE A 75 2.28 11.24 -7.12
C PHE A 75 1.90 10.69 -5.74
N TYR A 76 1.44 9.46 -5.76
CA TYR A 76 1.18 8.66 -4.57
C TYR A 76 2.42 7.86 -4.21
N VAL A 77 2.72 7.83 -2.91
CA VAL A 77 3.58 6.81 -2.30
C VAL A 77 2.67 5.85 -1.57
N ALA A 78 2.55 4.64 -2.11
CA ALA A 78 1.71 3.57 -1.59
C ALA A 78 2.57 2.59 -0.79
N ILE A 79 2.16 2.27 0.43
CA ILE A 79 2.80 1.25 1.26
C ILE A 79 1.99 -0.03 1.14
N ASN A 80 2.66 -1.14 0.81
CA ASN A 80 2.03 -2.44 0.62
C ASN A 80 2.66 -3.49 1.53
N SER A 81 1.93 -4.57 1.74
CA SER A 81 2.42 -5.75 2.45
C SER A 81 2.19 -7.03 1.63
N SER A 82 3.17 -7.94 1.67
CA SER A 82 3.15 -9.23 0.96
C SER A 82 2.26 -10.29 1.62
N LYS A 83 1.93 -10.16 2.91
CA LYS A 83 1.07 -11.09 3.68
C LYS A 83 0.37 -10.30 4.79
N ASN A 84 -0.92 -10.54 5.08
CA ASN A 84 -1.66 -9.75 6.07
C ASN A 84 -2.60 -10.59 6.95
N SER A 85 -2.16 -11.73 7.47
CA SER A 85 -2.97 -12.45 8.46
C SER A 85 -2.89 -11.70 9.80
N ASP A 86 -4.00 -11.05 10.18
CA ASP A 86 -4.26 -10.39 11.47
C ASP A 86 -3.69 -8.98 11.70
N LEU A 87 -3.23 -8.28 10.66
CA LEU A 87 -2.76 -6.89 10.79
C LEU A 87 -3.90 -5.96 11.28
N HIS A 88 -3.72 -5.34 12.45
CA HIS A 88 -4.65 -4.36 13.02
C HIS A 88 -4.15 -2.92 12.90
N GLY A 89 -2.84 -2.74 12.97
CA GLY A 89 -2.19 -1.44 12.83
C GLY A 89 -0.77 -1.57 12.29
N ILE A 90 -0.36 -0.57 11.52
CA ILE A 90 0.98 -0.44 10.93
C ILE A 90 1.51 0.97 11.12
N SER A 91 2.80 1.09 11.43
CA SER A 91 3.56 2.32 11.27
C SER A 91 4.82 2.04 10.46
N ALA A 92 5.21 2.96 9.58
CA ALA A 92 6.44 2.87 8.81
C ALA A 92 7.12 4.25 8.74
N SER A 93 8.45 4.23 8.73
CA SER A 93 9.30 5.39 8.52
C SER A 93 9.98 5.25 7.15
N LEU A 94 9.67 6.16 6.24
CA LEU A 94 10.27 6.24 4.91
C LEU A 94 11.44 7.21 4.96
N ASP A 95 12.65 6.71 4.71
CA ASP A 95 13.83 7.55 4.52
C ASP A 95 13.96 7.91 3.03
N PHE A 96 14.17 9.20 2.77
CA PHE A 96 14.57 9.69 1.45
C PHE A 96 15.79 10.60 1.53
N SER A 97 16.61 10.45 2.56
CA SER A 97 17.80 11.27 2.80
C SER A 97 18.78 11.25 1.63
N GLY A 98 18.87 10.13 0.92
CA GLY A 98 19.67 9.94 -0.30
C GLY A 98 19.17 10.67 -1.56
N SER A 99 18.00 11.31 -1.49
CA SER A 99 17.37 11.99 -2.63
C SER A 99 17.99 13.35 -2.94
N THR A 100 17.98 13.73 -4.22
CA THR A 100 18.26 15.11 -4.64
C THR A 100 16.99 15.91 -4.90
N ALA A 101 15.87 15.23 -5.15
CA ALA A 101 14.55 15.83 -5.13
C ALA A 101 14.16 16.23 -3.70
N GLU A 102 13.38 17.29 -3.58
CA GLU A 102 12.70 17.65 -2.34
C GLU A 102 11.20 17.50 -2.56
N ILE A 103 10.51 16.96 -1.56
CA ILE A 103 9.07 16.66 -1.62
C ILE A 103 8.35 17.27 -0.42
N ALA A 104 7.04 17.46 -0.57
CA ALA A 104 6.11 17.84 0.49
C ALA A 104 4.91 16.90 0.48
N VAL A 105 4.36 16.57 1.66
CA VAL A 105 3.06 15.88 1.76
C VAL A 105 1.95 16.87 1.40
N VAL A 106 0.96 16.40 0.64
CA VAL A 106 -0.19 17.20 0.23
C VAL A 106 -1.31 16.99 1.25
N ASP A 107 -1.35 17.81 2.30
CA ASP A 107 -2.29 17.66 3.43
C ASP A 107 -3.77 17.68 3.03
N GLU A 108 -4.11 18.36 1.94
CA GLU A 108 -5.47 18.44 1.38
C GLU A 108 -5.94 17.09 0.78
N PHE A 109 -5.06 16.10 0.68
CA PHE A 109 -5.40 14.76 0.23
C PHE A 109 -5.95 13.91 1.39
N ALA A 110 -7.23 13.53 1.32
CA ALA A 110 -7.89 12.68 2.31
C ALA A 110 -7.77 13.21 3.76
N GLN A 111 -7.80 12.34 4.78
CA GLN A 111 -7.70 12.74 6.18
C GLN A 111 -6.25 13.16 6.51
N ASN A 112 -5.91 14.44 6.26
CA ASN A 112 -4.60 15.03 6.55
C ASN A 112 -3.42 14.40 5.78
N GLY A 113 -3.55 14.24 4.46
CA GLY A 113 -2.46 13.82 3.57
C GLY A 113 -2.27 12.31 3.42
N VAL A 114 -3.05 11.50 4.14
CA VAL A 114 -3.02 10.03 4.07
C VAL A 114 -4.40 9.45 3.79
N GLN A 115 -4.42 8.47 2.90
CA GLN A 115 -5.58 7.64 2.65
C GLN A 115 -5.23 6.20 3.05
N PRO A 116 -5.82 5.67 4.14
CA PRO A 116 -5.82 4.24 4.38
C PRO A 116 -6.47 3.51 3.21
N SER A 117 -6.00 2.31 2.90
CA SER A 117 -6.51 1.53 1.78
C SER A 117 -6.72 0.07 2.19
N GLY A 118 -7.40 -0.66 1.31
CA GLY A 118 -7.66 -2.08 1.50
C GLY A 118 -8.30 -2.37 2.85
N GLU A 119 -7.57 -3.11 3.66
CA GLU A 119 -7.97 -3.68 4.94
C GLU A 119 -8.14 -2.67 6.10
N PHE A 120 -7.68 -1.43 5.96
CA PHE A 120 -7.90 -0.39 6.98
C PHE A 120 -9.28 0.29 6.82
N GLY A 121 -9.82 0.31 5.59
CA GLY A 121 -11.08 0.99 5.28
C GLY A 121 -11.05 2.51 5.48
N ASP A 122 -12.15 3.18 5.13
CA ASP A 122 -12.28 4.64 5.25
C ASP A 122 -12.35 5.15 6.71
N ASP A 123 -12.62 4.25 7.65
CA ASP A 123 -12.81 4.54 9.07
C ASP A 123 -11.54 4.34 9.92
N ALA A 124 -10.40 3.97 9.31
CA ALA A 124 -9.15 3.84 10.04
C ALA A 124 -8.61 5.18 10.56
N LEU A 125 -7.98 5.12 11.73
CA LEU A 125 -7.14 6.20 12.21
C LEU A 125 -5.83 6.15 11.44
N ALA A 126 -5.51 7.18 10.68
CA ALA A 126 -4.24 7.28 9.99
C ALA A 126 -3.61 8.66 10.12
N LEU A 127 -2.29 8.68 10.01
CA LEU A 127 -1.49 9.89 9.93
C LEU A 127 -0.36 9.75 8.93
N ALA A 128 0.06 10.89 8.39
CA ALA A 128 1.34 11.05 7.75
C ALA A 128 2.00 12.31 8.30
N HIS A 129 3.30 12.23 8.55
CA HIS A 129 4.11 13.36 8.99
C HIS A 129 5.40 13.38 8.18
N LEU A 130 5.73 14.54 7.63
CA LEU A 130 6.99 14.77 6.93
C LEU A 130 7.91 15.60 7.84
N ASP A 131 9.07 15.05 8.15
CA ASP A 131 10.22 15.80 8.63
C ASP A 131 11.11 16.16 7.43
N ALA A 132 11.00 17.41 6.99
CA ALA A 132 11.76 17.90 5.84
C ALA A 132 13.27 18.05 6.13
N GLU A 133 13.66 18.24 7.39
CA GLU A 133 15.08 18.36 7.78
C GLU A 133 15.74 16.99 7.83
N ALA A 134 15.07 16.02 8.48
CA ALA A 134 15.53 14.63 8.54
C ALA A 134 15.34 13.88 7.21
N ARG A 135 14.52 14.42 6.29
CA ARG A 135 14.11 13.77 5.04
C ARG A 135 13.48 12.40 5.30
N GLN A 136 12.53 12.42 6.22
CA GLN A 136 11.81 11.25 6.68
C GLN A 136 10.31 11.48 6.60
N ILE A 137 9.56 10.47 6.19
CA ILE A 137 8.10 10.48 6.28
C ILE A 137 7.66 9.36 7.20
N ASP A 138 7.02 9.71 8.29
CA ASP A 138 6.38 8.75 9.18
C ASP A 138 4.92 8.60 8.79
N VAL A 139 4.49 7.37 8.59
CA VAL A 139 3.10 7.03 8.30
C VAL A 139 2.61 6.01 9.30
N ALA A 140 1.34 6.10 9.66
CA ALA A 140 0.68 5.04 10.42
C ALA A 140 -0.79 4.93 10.03
N ALA A 141 -1.31 3.72 10.16
CA ALA A 141 -2.72 3.41 10.07
C ALA A 141 -3.08 2.37 11.14
N SER A 142 -4.20 2.55 11.81
CA SER A 142 -4.75 1.58 12.77
C SER A 142 -6.26 1.52 12.63
N ARG A 143 -6.82 0.31 12.69
CA ARG A 143 -8.27 0.13 12.78
C ARG A 143 -8.79 0.66 14.12
N VAL A 144 -10.06 1.05 14.15
CA VAL A 144 -10.77 1.54 15.35
C VAL A 144 -11.97 0.66 15.75
N ASP A 145 -12.34 -0.34 14.94
CA ASP A 145 -13.39 -1.33 15.25
C ASP A 145 -13.16 -2.69 14.55
N GLY A 146 -13.76 -3.76 15.08
CA GLY A 146 -13.50 -5.20 14.86
C GLY A 146 -13.80 -5.78 13.47
N GLN A 147 -13.43 -5.07 12.40
CA GLN A 147 -13.42 -5.65 11.07
C GLN A 147 -12.19 -6.53 10.86
N SER A 148 -12.43 -7.71 10.33
CA SER A 148 -11.44 -8.68 9.90
C SER A 148 -11.82 -9.12 8.49
N ALA A 149 -10.90 -9.06 7.53
CA ALA A 149 -10.52 -10.25 6.76
C ALA A 149 -9.39 -9.94 5.79
N ALA A 150 -8.21 -10.50 6.08
CA ALA A 150 -7.04 -10.63 5.22
C ALA A 150 -7.25 -10.43 3.70
N ILE A 151 -6.53 -9.45 3.15
CA ILE A 151 -5.87 -9.59 1.84
C ILE A 151 -4.55 -8.80 1.88
N SER A 152 -3.51 -9.38 1.30
CA SER A 152 -2.27 -8.77 0.83
C SER A 152 -2.54 -7.61 -0.14
N GLY A 153 -1.65 -6.61 -0.16
CA GLY A 153 -1.83 -5.42 -1.01
C GLY A 153 -1.55 -4.09 -0.31
N GLU A 154 -2.14 -3.02 -0.83
CA GLU A 154 -1.92 -1.65 -0.37
C GLU A 154 -2.59 -1.38 0.99
N LEU A 155 -1.79 -0.92 1.95
CA LEU A 155 -2.19 -0.60 3.32
C LEU A 155 -2.63 0.85 3.47
N LEU A 156 -1.84 1.75 2.89
CA LEU A 156 -2.11 3.18 2.88
C LEU A 156 -1.36 3.82 1.72
N ARG A 157 -1.82 5.00 1.32
CA ARG A 157 -1.07 5.87 0.41
C ARG A 157 -1.05 7.30 0.93
N ILE A 158 0.04 7.99 0.64
CA ILE A 158 0.16 9.44 0.82
C ILE A 158 0.30 10.10 -0.54
N ARG A 159 -0.21 11.31 -0.67
CA ARG A 159 0.05 12.14 -1.86
C ARG A 159 1.18 13.09 -1.55
N VAL A 160 2.19 13.11 -2.40
CA VAL A 160 3.33 14.01 -2.28
C VAL A 160 3.47 14.87 -3.52
N ARG A 161 4.04 16.05 -3.34
CA ARG A 161 4.39 17.00 -4.39
C ARG A 161 5.90 17.22 -4.39
N VAL A 162 6.49 17.25 -5.57
CA VAL A 162 7.89 17.64 -5.76
C VAL A 162 8.01 19.14 -5.58
N VAL A 163 8.72 19.60 -4.55
CA VAL A 163 9.03 21.03 -4.36
C VAL A 163 10.31 21.42 -5.09
N ARG A 164 11.24 20.48 -5.25
CA ARG A 164 12.47 20.68 -6.03
C ARG A 164 12.75 19.46 -6.91
N SER A 165 12.94 19.69 -8.21
CA SER A 165 13.30 18.67 -9.18
C SER A 165 14.56 17.89 -8.78
N GLY A 166 14.58 16.59 -9.09
CA GLY A 166 15.74 15.74 -8.85
C GLY A 166 15.43 14.25 -8.91
N LYS A 167 16.39 13.45 -8.44
CA LYS A 167 16.22 12.01 -8.20
C LYS A 167 15.59 11.81 -6.83
N LEU A 168 14.59 10.94 -6.76
CA LEU A 168 14.05 10.43 -5.51
C LEU A 168 14.54 9.00 -5.28
N ASP A 169 14.96 8.74 -4.05
CA ASP A 169 15.50 7.48 -3.58
C ASP A 169 14.87 7.21 -2.21
N PHE A 170 13.93 6.26 -2.17
CA PHE A 170 13.17 5.92 -0.97
C PHE A 170 13.64 4.59 -0.40
N SER A 171 13.60 4.48 0.92
CA SER A 171 13.71 3.21 1.62
C SER A 171 12.77 3.19 2.82
N ILE A 172 12.36 2.00 3.25
CA ILE A 172 11.66 1.83 4.52
C ILE A 172 12.73 1.63 5.59
N ALA A 173 12.96 2.64 6.41
CA ALA A 173 14.00 2.63 7.43
C ALA A 173 13.58 1.87 8.70
N ALA A 174 12.28 1.90 9.02
CA ALA A 174 11.72 1.17 10.16
C ALA A 174 10.23 0.90 9.94
N ALA A 175 9.73 -0.17 10.56
CA ALA A 175 8.32 -0.47 10.58
C ALA A 175 7.92 -1.20 11.87
N GLN A 176 6.68 -1.01 12.30
CA GLN A 176 6.05 -1.73 13.40
C GLN A 176 4.64 -2.14 12.99
N ALA A 177 4.22 -3.33 13.41
CA ALA A 177 2.84 -3.78 13.28
C ALA A 177 2.32 -4.40 14.56
N VAL A 178 1.01 -4.32 14.71
CA VAL A 178 0.26 -4.94 15.78
C VAL A 178 -0.87 -5.80 15.22
N ALA A 179 -1.11 -6.93 15.86
CA ALA A 179 -2.25 -7.78 15.63
C ALA A 179 -3.49 -7.26 16.40
N ALA A 180 -4.66 -7.82 16.09
CA ALA A 180 -5.93 -7.41 16.71
C ALA A 180 -6.01 -7.69 18.23
N ASP A 181 -5.22 -8.64 18.71
CA ASP A 181 -5.05 -8.94 20.14
C ASP A 181 -3.99 -8.05 20.83
N GLY A 182 -3.29 -7.20 20.06
CA GLY A 182 -2.25 -6.31 20.55
C GLY A 182 -0.85 -6.92 20.62
N GLU A 183 -0.66 -8.15 20.10
CA GLU A 183 0.67 -8.72 19.93
C GLU A 183 1.44 -8.03 18.80
N ALA A 184 2.75 -7.89 18.97
CA ALA A 184 3.61 -7.32 17.94
C ALA A 184 3.79 -8.32 16.80
N ILE A 185 3.63 -7.86 15.56
CA ILE A 185 3.89 -8.66 14.37
C ILE A 185 5.29 -8.34 13.87
N ALA A 186 6.11 -9.37 13.67
CA ALA A 186 7.40 -9.24 13.00
C ALA A 186 7.19 -8.81 11.53
N ILE A 187 7.82 -7.71 11.13
CA ILE A 187 7.79 -7.20 9.75
C ILE A 187 9.21 -7.18 9.19
N ALA A 188 9.35 -7.65 7.95
CA ALA A 188 10.55 -7.41 7.16
C ALA A 188 10.40 -6.12 6.34
N THR A 189 11.49 -5.38 6.19
CA THR A 189 11.58 -4.19 5.32
C THR A 189 12.55 -4.44 4.18
N ASP A 190 12.41 -3.72 3.06
CA ASP A 190 13.33 -3.82 1.92
C ASP A 190 14.81 -3.56 2.28
N ALA A 191 15.11 -2.88 3.40
CA ALA A 191 16.46 -2.64 3.89
C ALA A 191 17.16 -3.91 4.46
N ASP A 192 16.41 -4.98 4.73
CA ASP A 192 16.94 -6.26 5.25
C ASP A 192 17.48 -7.19 4.16
N GLU A 193 17.25 -6.88 2.88
CA GLU A 193 17.73 -7.60 1.69
C GLU A 193 18.82 -6.82 0.95
N SER A 194 20.01 -6.70 1.56
CA SER A 194 21.19 -6.36 0.77
C SER A 194 21.61 -7.56 -0.10
N ALA A 195 21.53 -7.35 -1.43
CA ALA A 195 22.16 -8.08 -2.54
C ALA A 195 21.37 -9.25 -3.18
N GLU A 196 20.37 -8.93 -4.03
CA GLU A 196 20.25 -9.44 -5.42
C GLU A 196 19.04 -8.88 -6.22
N ALA A 197 18.08 -8.17 -5.60
CA ALA A 197 16.82 -7.78 -6.26
C ALA A 197 16.78 -6.41 -6.98
N ALA A 198 17.92 -5.81 -7.33
CA ALA A 198 17.98 -4.52 -8.04
C ALA A 198 17.46 -4.56 -9.51
N LEU A 199 16.72 -5.60 -9.91
CA LEU A 199 16.05 -5.68 -11.21
C LEU A 199 14.51 -5.71 -11.14
N ASN A 200 13.88 -5.77 -9.95
CA ASN A 200 12.42 -5.96 -9.85
C ASN A 200 11.69 -5.04 -8.85
N ALA A 201 12.18 -3.83 -8.60
CA ALA A 201 11.48 -2.82 -7.77
C ALA A 201 10.14 -2.29 -8.38
N ASN A 202 9.63 -2.90 -9.46
CA ASN A 202 8.37 -2.54 -10.12
C ASN A 202 7.50 -3.77 -10.43
N ALA A 203 7.86 -4.95 -9.92
CA ALA A 203 7.04 -6.14 -10.08
C ALA A 203 5.93 -6.15 -9.00
N PRO A 204 4.65 -6.24 -9.39
CA PRO A 204 3.55 -6.44 -8.46
C PRO A 204 3.80 -7.69 -7.66
N ILE A 205 3.74 -7.60 -6.33
CA ILE A 205 4.05 -8.75 -5.46
C ILE A 205 2.97 -9.83 -5.57
N GLU A 206 1.80 -9.49 -6.12
CA GLU A 206 0.68 -10.38 -6.30
C GLU A 206 -0.12 -10.16 -7.59
N PHE A 207 -0.93 -11.16 -7.91
CA PHE A 207 -1.93 -11.04 -8.95
C PHE A 207 -3.03 -10.08 -8.53
N SER A 208 -3.14 -8.94 -9.22
CA SER A 208 -4.27 -8.03 -9.07
C SER A 208 -4.90 -7.77 -10.43
N ALA A 209 -6.21 -7.51 -10.45
CA ALA A 209 -6.94 -7.10 -11.63
C ALA A 209 -8.09 -6.16 -11.27
N ASN A 210 -8.23 -5.05 -11.98
CA ASN A 210 -9.31 -4.09 -11.78
C ASN A 210 -9.75 -3.47 -13.12
N ALA A 211 -11.03 -3.10 -13.24
CA ALA A 211 -11.58 -2.40 -14.40
C ALA A 211 -12.01 -0.98 -14.01
N PHE A 212 -11.39 0.03 -14.61
CA PHE A 212 -11.78 1.43 -14.41
C PHE A 212 -11.94 2.17 -15.74
N PRO A 213 -13.01 2.95 -15.93
CA PRO A 213 -14.15 3.14 -15.01
C PRO A 213 -15.04 1.89 -14.89
N ASN A 214 -15.76 1.75 -13.77
CA ASN A 214 -16.86 0.80 -13.59
C ASN A 214 -17.91 1.44 -12.66
N PRO A 215 -19.11 1.81 -13.16
CA PRO A 215 -19.66 1.60 -14.51
C PRO A 215 -18.90 2.36 -15.63
N PHE A 216 -18.95 1.86 -16.87
CA PHE A 216 -18.25 2.44 -18.03
C PHE A 216 -19.14 2.68 -19.25
N ASN A 217 -18.75 3.60 -20.14
CA ASN A 217 -19.46 3.90 -21.39
C ASN A 217 -18.51 4.36 -22.52
N PRO A 218 -18.42 3.65 -23.67
CA PRO A 218 -18.61 2.21 -23.85
C PRO A 218 -17.29 1.43 -23.59
N SER A 219 -16.24 2.09 -23.09
CA SER A 219 -14.95 1.45 -22.83
C SER A 219 -14.50 1.54 -21.38
N THR A 220 -13.84 0.48 -20.91
CA THR A 220 -13.14 0.43 -19.62
C THR A 220 -11.70 -0.05 -19.83
N LYS A 221 -10.83 0.23 -18.86
CA LYS A 221 -9.45 -0.23 -18.85
C LYS A 221 -9.31 -1.31 -17.78
N ILE A 222 -8.96 -2.52 -18.19
CA ILE A 222 -8.68 -3.64 -17.29
C ILE A 222 -7.18 -3.59 -17.00
N ALA A 223 -6.83 -3.13 -15.80
CA ALA A 223 -5.46 -3.17 -15.28
C ALA A 223 -5.25 -4.52 -14.60
N PHE A 224 -4.08 -5.12 -14.81
CA PHE A 224 -3.72 -6.39 -14.19
C PHE A 224 -2.21 -6.50 -13.98
N ALA A 225 -1.80 -7.30 -13.01
CA ALA A 225 -0.44 -7.29 -12.50
C ALA A 225 0.01 -8.71 -12.15
N PHE A 226 1.30 -9.05 -12.38
CA PHE A 226 1.86 -10.35 -12.00
C PHE A 226 3.28 -10.22 -11.42
N PRO A 227 3.63 -11.02 -10.39
CA PRO A 227 4.97 -11.03 -9.78
C PRO A 227 6.04 -11.74 -10.61
N GLN A 228 5.61 -12.60 -11.53
CA GLN A 228 6.51 -13.38 -12.38
C GLN A 228 6.01 -13.41 -13.82
N SER A 229 6.93 -13.69 -14.74
CA SER A 229 6.62 -13.80 -16.15
C SER A 229 5.55 -14.88 -16.35
N SER A 230 4.40 -14.50 -16.90
CA SER A 230 3.21 -15.36 -16.93
C SER A 230 2.58 -15.37 -18.32
N LYS A 231 2.08 -16.53 -18.72
CA LYS A 231 1.24 -16.66 -19.91
C LYS A 231 -0.19 -16.29 -19.54
N VAL A 232 -0.72 -15.23 -20.13
CA VAL A 232 -2.00 -14.64 -19.73
C VAL A 232 -3.07 -14.91 -20.78
N GLU A 233 -4.23 -15.36 -20.33
CA GLU A 233 -5.47 -15.35 -21.12
C GLU A 233 -6.47 -14.40 -20.45
N LEU A 234 -7.09 -13.52 -21.23
CA LEU A 234 -8.11 -12.60 -20.73
C LEU A 234 -9.34 -12.68 -21.62
N THR A 235 -10.43 -13.18 -21.04
CA THR A 235 -11.70 -13.44 -21.72
C THR A 235 -12.84 -12.69 -21.04
N ILE A 236 -13.75 -12.11 -21.82
CA ILE A 236 -14.95 -11.42 -21.34
C ILE A 236 -16.17 -12.31 -21.54
N TYR A 237 -17.01 -12.38 -20.52
CA TYR A 237 -18.27 -13.13 -20.48
C TYR A 237 -19.45 -12.20 -20.19
N ASN A 238 -20.62 -12.53 -20.74
CA ASN A 238 -21.87 -11.89 -20.34
C ASN A 238 -22.45 -12.55 -19.07
N ALA A 239 -23.56 -12.02 -18.56
CA ALA A 239 -24.25 -12.54 -17.38
C ALA A 239 -24.77 -13.99 -17.51
N LEU A 240 -24.83 -14.55 -18.73
CA LEU A 240 -25.21 -15.94 -19.00
C LEU A 240 -23.99 -16.87 -19.06
N GLY A 241 -22.79 -16.37 -18.81
CA GLY A 241 -21.54 -17.13 -18.91
C GLY A 241 -21.10 -17.39 -20.36
N GLN A 242 -21.67 -16.70 -21.35
CA GLN A 242 -21.25 -16.81 -22.74
C GLN A 242 -20.04 -15.91 -22.99
N GLN A 243 -19.00 -16.44 -23.62
CA GLN A 243 -17.83 -15.67 -24.04
C GLN A 243 -18.25 -14.67 -25.13
N VAL A 244 -18.04 -13.38 -24.87
CA VAL A 244 -18.35 -12.29 -25.82
C VAL A 244 -17.10 -11.66 -26.44
N ALA A 245 -15.95 -11.77 -25.78
CA ALA A 245 -14.67 -11.33 -26.34
C ALA A 245 -13.50 -12.09 -25.72
N ARG A 246 -12.39 -12.20 -26.46
CA ARG A 246 -11.09 -12.61 -25.94
C ARG A 246 -10.10 -11.49 -26.24
N LEU A 247 -9.58 -10.84 -25.20
CA LEU A 247 -8.70 -9.68 -25.34
C LEU A 247 -7.22 -10.09 -25.35
N ILE A 248 -6.90 -11.19 -24.67
CA ILE A 248 -5.56 -11.77 -24.64
C ILE A 248 -5.70 -13.28 -24.83
N ASP A 249 -4.94 -13.83 -25.78
CA ASP A 249 -4.92 -15.26 -26.09
C ASP A 249 -3.53 -15.84 -25.85
N GLY A 250 -3.27 -16.23 -24.60
CA GLY A 250 -2.06 -16.94 -24.21
C GLY A 250 -0.75 -16.19 -24.49
N LYS A 251 -0.73 -14.86 -24.34
CA LYS A 251 0.47 -14.05 -24.55
C LYS A 251 1.35 -14.04 -23.29
N GLU A 252 2.66 -14.13 -23.46
CA GLU A 252 3.60 -13.95 -22.35
C GLU A 252 3.74 -12.48 -21.97
N PHE A 253 3.64 -12.21 -20.67
CA PHE A 253 3.86 -10.90 -20.08
C PHE A 253 5.00 -10.99 -19.08
N GLN A 254 5.91 -10.01 -19.15
CA GLN A 254 6.96 -9.83 -18.15
C GLN A 254 6.34 -9.48 -16.78
N PRO A 255 7.03 -9.74 -15.66
CA PRO A 255 6.62 -9.26 -14.34
C PRO A 255 6.34 -7.75 -14.41
N GLY A 256 5.23 -7.29 -13.83
CA GLY A 256 4.87 -5.88 -13.96
C GLY A 256 3.37 -5.60 -13.99
N ASN A 257 3.06 -4.31 -13.98
CA ASN A 257 1.72 -3.79 -14.22
C ASN A 257 1.43 -3.71 -15.71
N HIS A 258 0.27 -4.22 -16.11
CA HIS A 258 -0.21 -4.25 -17.48
C HIS A 258 -1.63 -3.71 -17.52
N SER A 259 -2.06 -3.31 -18.72
CA SER A 259 -3.44 -2.90 -18.89
C SER A 259 -3.90 -3.08 -20.32
N ILE A 260 -5.18 -3.42 -20.48
CA ILE A 260 -5.83 -3.53 -21.78
C ILE A 260 -7.12 -2.71 -21.78
N GLN A 261 -7.36 -2.00 -22.87
CA GLN A 261 -8.63 -1.30 -23.05
C GLN A 261 -9.64 -2.26 -23.69
N TRP A 262 -10.82 -2.33 -23.10
CA TRP A 262 -11.94 -3.06 -23.67
C TRP A 262 -13.02 -2.07 -24.10
N ASN A 263 -13.52 -2.21 -25.32
CA ASN A 263 -14.60 -1.41 -25.88
C ASN A 263 -15.81 -2.31 -26.19
N ALA A 264 -16.93 -2.04 -25.54
CA ALA A 264 -18.18 -2.79 -25.65
C ALA A 264 -19.24 -2.08 -26.51
N ALA A 265 -18.86 -1.12 -27.37
CA ALA A 265 -19.81 -0.32 -28.15
C ALA A 265 -20.73 -1.14 -29.08
N SER A 266 -20.30 -2.33 -29.51
CA SER A 266 -21.07 -3.25 -30.34
C SER A 266 -21.87 -4.29 -29.53
N LEU A 267 -21.83 -4.22 -28.20
CA LEU A 267 -22.50 -5.16 -27.32
C LEU A 267 -23.71 -4.49 -26.63
N PRO A 268 -24.76 -5.26 -26.29
CA PRO A 268 -25.90 -4.73 -25.53
C PRO A 268 -25.48 -4.14 -24.18
N SER A 269 -26.23 -3.19 -23.65
CA SER A 269 -26.01 -2.74 -22.26
C SER A 269 -26.29 -3.88 -21.28
N GLY A 270 -25.42 -4.06 -20.28
CA GLY A 270 -25.56 -5.13 -19.30
C GLY A 270 -24.31 -5.31 -18.44
N MET A 271 -24.32 -6.36 -17.62
CA MET A 271 -23.17 -6.76 -16.80
C MET A 271 -22.27 -7.72 -17.56
N TYR A 272 -20.97 -7.51 -17.38
CA TYR A 272 -19.91 -8.31 -18.00
C TYR A 272 -18.86 -8.69 -16.96
N PHE A 273 -18.32 -9.89 -17.11
CA PHE A 273 -17.30 -10.44 -16.24
C PHE A 273 -16.05 -10.69 -17.07
N TYR A 274 -14.90 -10.21 -16.63
CA TYR A 274 -13.62 -10.65 -17.18
C TYR A 274 -13.09 -11.82 -16.36
N VAL A 275 -12.43 -12.75 -17.03
CA VAL A 275 -11.66 -13.83 -16.40
C VAL A 275 -10.24 -13.73 -16.94
N ILE A 276 -9.30 -13.65 -16.02
CA ILE A 276 -7.87 -13.75 -16.31
C ILE A 276 -7.39 -15.12 -15.84
N LYS A 277 -6.66 -15.83 -16.70
CA LYS A 277 -6.02 -17.09 -16.37
C LYS A 277 -4.52 -16.97 -16.55
N THR A 278 -3.81 -17.53 -15.59
CA THR A 278 -2.38 -17.82 -15.63
C THR A 278 -2.18 -19.31 -15.31
N PRO A 279 -1.13 -19.95 -15.84
CA PRO A 279 -0.79 -21.34 -15.54
C PRO A 279 -0.43 -21.56 -14.07
#